data_AF-A0A354XJ24-F1
#
_entry.id   AF-A0A354XJ24-F1
#
_cell.length_a   1.000
_cell.length_b   1.000
_cell.length_c   1.000
_cell.angle_alpha   90.00
_cell.angle_beta   90.00
_cell.angle_gamma   90.00
#
_symmetry.space_group_name_H-M   'P 1'
#
loop_
_entity.id
_entity.type
_entity.pdbx_description
1 polymer ?
#
loop_
_entity_poly.entity_id
_entity_poly.type
_entity_poly.pdbx_seq_one_letter_code
_entity_poly.pdbx_strand_id
1 'polypeptide(L)'
;NARKGPAVRATRAQADRIRYKAAIRGMLENQPNLTIFQQAAGDLIVDNDTVRGVVTETGIRFHAESVVLSTGTFLGGVIHIG
;
A
#
# COMPACT_ATOMS: atom_id res chain seq x y z
N ASN A 1 27.72 7.40 5.60
CA ASN A 1 28.35 6.97 6.87
C ASN A 1 29.26 5.75 6.77
N ALA A 2 29.74 5.34 5.59
CA ALA A 2 30.50 4.09 5.43
C ALA A 2 31.79 4.00 6.30
N ARG A 3 32.43 5.14 6.61
CA ARG A 3 33.64 5.20 7.45
C ARG A 3 33.38 5.32 8.96
N LYS A 4 32.13 5.58 9.38
CA LYS A 4 31.75 5.65 10.82
C LYS A 4 31.47 4.25 11.37
N GLY A 5 31.23 4.12 12.68
CA GLY A 5 30.91 2.83 13.31
C GLY A 5 29.67 2.15 12.69
N PRO A 6 29.56 0.80 12.78
CA PRO A 6 28.48 0.03 12.13
C PRO A 6 27.07 0.53 12.43
N ALA A 7 26.82 0.99 13.67
CA ALA A 7 25.53 1.46 14.14
C ALA A 7 24.94 2.63 13.32
N VAL A 8 25.76 3.39 12.58
CA VAL A 8 25.30 4.56 11.81
C VAL A 8 25.45 4.37 10.30
N ARG A 9 25.82 3.18 9.83
CA ARG A 9 25.94 2.87 8.39
C ARG A 9 24.56 2.55 7.81
N ALA A 10 24.31 2.99 6.57
CA ALA A 10 23.10 2.68 5.83
C ALA A 10 23.43 2.49 4.34
N THR A 11 22.71 1.58 3.68
CA THR A 11 22.84 1.32 2.25
C THR A 11 21.82 2.15 1.49
N ARG A 12 22.24 2.74 0.38
CA ARG A 12 21.38 3.39 -0.59
C ARG A 12 21.72 2.85 -1.97
N ALA A 13 20.71 2.51 -2.76
CA ALA A 13 20.88 2.06 -4.13
C ALA A 13 20.15 2.99 -5.09
N GLN A 14 20.63 3.03 -6.33
CA GLN A 14 19.86 3.56 -7.45
C GLN A 14 18.94 2.44 -7.95
N ALA A 15 17.70 2.79 -8.30
CA ALA A 15 16.72 1.84 -8.82
C ALA A 15 16.16 2.33 -10.14
N ASP A 16 16.10 1.43 -11.12
CA ASP A 16 15.30 1.63 -12.33
C ASP A 16 13.82 1.51 -11.96
N ARG A 17 13.05 2.57 -12.21
CA ARG A 17 11.63 2.65 -11.82
C ARG A 17 10.78 1.55 -12.48
N ILE A 18 11.07 1.21 -13.73
CA ILE A 18 10.30 0.24 -14.50
C ILE A 18 10.62 -1.17 -13.98
N ARG A 19 11.91 -1.50 -13.84
CA ARG A 19 12.34 -2.82 -13.35
C ARG A 19 11.89 -3.05 -11.92
N TYR A 20 12.01 -2.05 -11.05
CA TYR A 20 11.54 -2.14 -9.67
C TYR A 20 10.03 -2.41 -9.61
N LYS A 21 9.23 -1.64 -10.36
CA LYS A 21 7.77 -1.83 -10.43
C LYS A 21 7.40 -3.23 -10.92
N ALA A 22 8.04 -3.69 -12.00
CA ALA A 22 7.78 -5.01 -12.57
C ALA A 22 8.13 -6.14 -11.60
N ALA A 23 9.28 -6.05 -10.92
CA ALA A 23 9.70 -7.04 -9.93
C ALA A 23 8.71 -7.14 -8.77
N ILE A 24 8.31 -6.01 -8.18
CA ILE A 24 7.34 -5.99 -7.07
C ILE A 24 5.99 -6.56 -7.51
N ARG A 25 5.49 -6.16 -8.69
CA ARG A 25 4.23 -6.69 -9.23
C ARG A 25 4.28 -8.21 -9.38
N GLY A 26 5.36 -8.73 -9.99
CA GLY A 26 5.55 -10.16 -10.16
C GLY A 26 5.62 -10.92 -8.83
N MET A 27 6.24 -10.35 -7.79
CA MET A 27 6.24 -10.96 -6.45
C MET A 27 4.84 -11.03 -5.85
N LEU A 28 4.07 -9.93 -5.93
CA LEU A 28 2.73 -9.85 -5.35
C LEU A 28 1.74 -10.78 -6.08
N GLU A 29 1.77 -10.80 -7.41
CA GLU A 29 0.88 -11.64 -8.22
C GLU A 29 1.07 -13.14 -7.99
N ASN A 30 2.23 -13.56 -7.45
CA ASN A 30 2.56 -14.96 -7.21
C ASN A 30 2.62 -15.34 -5.72
N GLN A 31 2.26 -14.42 -4.81
CA GLN A 31 2.30 -14.69 -3.38
C GLN A 31 1.11 -15.58 -2.95
N PRO A 32 1.35 -16.76 -2.35
CA PRO A 32 0.26 -17.58 -1.82
C PRO A 32 -0.59 -16.83 -0.80
N ASN A 33 -1.91 -17.07 -0.87
CA ASN A 33 -2.95 -16.44 -0.05
C ASN A 33 -3.10 -14.93 -0.22
N LEU A 34 -2.51 -14.33 -1.26
CA LEU A 34 -2.73 -12.93 -1.63
C LEU A 34 -3.62 -12.86 -2.86
N THR A 35 -4.80 -12.26 -2.71
CA THR A 35 -5.68 -11.91 -3.82
C THR A 35 -5.52 -10.44 -4.14
N ILE A 36 -5.15 -10.11 -5.38
CA ILE A 36 -5.07 -8.73 -5.85
C ILE A 36 -6.37 -8.39 -6.58
N PHE A 37 -7.03 -7.32 -6.12
CA PHE A 37 -8.23 -6.79 -6.74
C PHE A 37 -8.05 -5.29 -6.98
N GLN A 38 -8.20 -4.86 -8.23
CA GLN A 38 -8.02 -3.45 -8.59
C GLN A 38 -9.34 -2.70 -8.47
N GLN A 39 -9.50 -1.93 -7.40
CA GLN A 39 -10.58 -0.96 -7.25
C GLN A 39 -10.22 0.10 -6.18
N ALA A 40 -10.81 1.29 -6.27
CA ALA A 40 -10.75 2.27 -5.20
C ALA A 40 -11.57 1.82 -3.98
N ALA A 41 -10.95 1.85 -2.80
CA ALA A 41 -11.63 1.67 -1.53
C ALA A 41 -12.36 2.97 -1.17
N GLY A 42 -13.69 2.94 -1.17
CA GLY A 42 -14.53 4.12 -0.97
C GLY A 42 -14.86 4.40 0.48
N ASP A 43 -15.13 3.37 1.28
CA ASP A 43 -15.45 3.51 2.71
C ASP A 43 -15.13 2.24 3.50
N LEU A 44 -15.08 2.36 4.83
CA LEU A 44 -14.96 1.24 5.75
C LEU A 44 -16.35 0.73 6.17
N ILE A 45 -16.44 -0.59 6.34
CA ILE A 45 -17.60 -1.18 7.02
C ILE A 45 -17.25 -1.20 8.51
N VAL A 46 -17.97 -0.43 9.33
CA VAL A 46 -17.72 -0.32 10.78
C VAL A 46 -18.98 -0.67 11.55
N ASP A 47 -18.82 -1.44 12.62
CA ASP A 47 -19.88 -1.83 13.56
C ASP A 47 -19.37 -1.63 14.99
N ASN A 48 -20.04 -0.76 15.77
CA ASN A 48 -19.66 -0.42 17.16
C ASN A 48 -18.15 -0.20 17.33
N ASP A 49 -17.59 0.74 16.56
CA ASP A 49 -16.16 1.09 16.51
C ASP A 49 -15.20 -0.03 16.08
N THR A 50 -15.73 -1.17 15.62
CA THR A 50 -14.94 -2.29 15.12
C THR A 50 -15.02 -2.36 13.61
N VAL A 51 -13.87 -2.42 12.94
CA VAL A 51 -13.83 -2.63 11.48
C VAL A 51 -14.33 -4.02 11.13
N ARG A 52 -15.13 -4.11 10.08
CA ARG A 52 -15.70 -5.35 9.53
C ARG A 52 -15.37 -5.55 8.05
N GLY A 53 -14.68 -4.60 7.43
CA GLY A 53 -14.29 -4.68 6.03
C GLY A 53 -14.19 -3.34 5.32
N VAL A 54 -14.27 -3.40 3.99
CA VAL A 54 -14.17 -2.27 3.07
C VAL A 54 -15.29 -2.35 2.03
N VAL A 55 -15.84 -1.21 1.65
CA VAL A 55 -16.69 -1.07 0.46
C VAL A 55 -15.94 -0.28 -0.61
N THR A 56 -15.95 -0.79 -1.83
CA THR A 56 -15.36 -0.09 -2.97
C THR A 56 -16.25 1.05 -3.46
N GLU A 57 -15.70 1.99 -4.24
CA GLU A 57 -16.51 3.05 -4.87
C GLU A 57 -17.61 2.52 -5.79
N THR A 58 -17.41 1.32 -6.35
CA THR A 58 -18.43 0.61 -7.16
C THR A 58 -19.46 -0.17 -6.33
N GLY A 59 -19.40 -0.08 -4.99
CA GLY A 59 -20.34 -0.73 -4.08
C GLY A 59 -20.03 -2.20 -3.73
N ILE A 60 -18.90 -2.74 -4.18
CA ILE A 60 -18.49 -4.13 -3.84
C ILE A 60 -18.03 -4.15 -2.39
N ARG A 61 -18.50 -5.12 -1.62
CA ARG A 61 -18.18 -5.27 -0.19
C ARG A 61 -17.22 -6.43 0.03
N PHE A 62 -16.13 -6.15 0.72
CA PHE A 62 -15.18 -7.15 1.20
C PHE A 62 -15.20 -7.16 2.72
N HIS A 63 -15.48 -8.32 3.32
CA HIS A 63 -15.44 -8.50 4.76
C HIS A 63 -14.05 -8.94 5.23
N ALA A 64 -13.59 -8.36 6.32
CA ALA A 64 -12.31 -8.69 6.93
C ALA A 64 -12.33 -8.38 8.44
N GLU A 65 -11.60 -9.17 9.23
CA GLU A 65 -11.43 -8.94 10.66
C GLU A 65 -10.50 -7.75 10.95
N SER A 66 -9.64 -7.41 10.00
CA SER A 66 -8.67 -6.32 10.11
C SER A 66 -8.44 -5.69 8.74
N VAL A 67 -8.26 -4.38 8.73
CA VAL A 67 -8.01 -3.59 7.52
C VAL A 67 -6.78 -2.72 7.75
N VAL A 68 -5.84 -2.74 6.80
CA VAL A 68 -4.65 -1.87 6.81
C VAL A 68 -4.87 -0.75 5.78
N LEU A 69 -4.93 0.49 6.25
CA LEU A 69 -5.01 1.66 5.38
C LEU A 69 -3.60 2.06 4.91
N SER A 70 -3.35 1.98 3.60
CA SER A 70 -2.07 2.30 2.96
C SER A 70 -2.26 3.26 1.77
N THR A 71 -2.94 4.38 2.02
CA THR A 71 -3.45 5.33 1.00
C THR A 71 -2.38 6.07 0.20
N GLY A 72 -1.11 5.99 0.59
CA GLY A 72 -0.02 6.74 -0.06
C GLY A 72 -0.29 8.25 -0.04
N THR A 73 -0.19 8.91 -1.18
CA THR A 73 -0.50 10.34 -1.35
C THR A 73 -1.85 10.60 -2.02
N PHE A 74 -2.72 9.57 -2.12
CA PHE A 74 -4.01 9.71 -2.80
C PHE A 74 -5.06 10.43 -1.94
N LEU A 75 -5.18 10.07 -0.66
CA LEU A 75 -6.22 10.62 0.20
C LEU A 75 -5.98 12.10 0.48
N GLY A 76 -6.89 12.96 0.03
CA GLY A 76 -6.79 14.42 0.23
C GLY A 76 -5.57 15.06 -0.41
N GLY A 77 -4.94 14.40 -1.37
CA GLY A 77 -3.74 14.90 -2.03
C GLY A 77 -4.04 16.15 -2.86
N VAL A 78 -3.41 17.27 -2.51
CA VAL A 78 -3.44 18.52 -3.29
C VAL A 78 -2.06 18.78 -3.87
N ILE A 79 -2.01 19.07 -5.16
CA ILE A 79 -0.77 19.45 -5.84
C ILE A 79 -0.69 20.98 -5.82
N HIS A 80 0.29 21.51 -5.09
CA HIS A 80 0.63 22.93 -5.14
C HIS A 80 1.75 23.13 -6.15
N ILE A 81 1.46 23.90 -7.20
CA ILE A 81 2.44 24.39 -8.17
C ILE A 81 2.32 25.91 -8.08
N GLY A 82 3.46 26.58 -7.85
CA GLY A 82 3.54 28.01 -7.52
C GLY A 82 2.70 28.93 -8.39
#